data_AF-A0A418YP34-F1
#
_entry.id   AF-A0A418YP34-F1
#
_cell.length_a   1.000
_cell.length_b   1.000
_cell.length_c   1.000
_cell.angle_alpha   90.00
_cell.angle_beta   90.00
_cell.angle_gamma   90.00
#
_symmetry.space_group_name_H-M   'P 1'
#
loop_
_entity.id
_entity.type
_entity.pdbx_description
1 polymer ?
#
loop_
_entity_poly.entity_id
_entity_poly.type
_entity_poly.pdbx_seq_one_letter_code
_entity_poly.pdbx_strand_id
1 'polypeptide(L)'
;MQDHSFPKVGSSNGCRAVDPHLVRQMQAMVTHLTDEALNAQFGISYNTWRKLIAGKPVRASLLARLEARLASLGAKIVREST
;
A
#
# COMPACT_ATOMS: atom_id res chain seq x y z
N MET A 1 -31.86 -3.85 22.04
CA MET A 1 -31.33 -2.71 21.28
C MET A 1 -29.97 -3.14 20.74
N GLN A 2 -29.87 -3.48 19.46
CA GLN A 2 -28.62 -3.97 18.87
C GLN A 2 -27.72 -2.78 18.51
N ASP A 3 -26.69 -2.59 19.32
CA ASP A 3 -25.58 -1.67 19.06
C ASP A 3 -24.78 -2.22 17.86
N HIS A 4 -25.15 -1.77 16.66
CA HIS A 4 -24.32 -1.94 15.47
C HIS A 4 -23.16 -0.94 15.54
N SER A 5 -22.32 -1.07 16.57
CA SER A 5 -21.02 -0.40 16.61
C SER A 5 -20.08 -1.20 15.72
N PHE A 6 -20.18 -0.93 14.41
CA PHE A 6 -19.04 -1.14 13.53
C PHE A 6 -17.86 -0.42 14.17
N PRO A 7 -16.72 -1.08 14.43
CA PRO A 7 -15.55 -0.37 14.90
C PRO A 7 -15.23 0.67 13.84
N LYS A 8 -15.49 1.95 14.15
CA LYS A 8 -14.86 3.08 13.46
C LYS A 8 -13.38 2.81 13.61
N VAL A 9 -12.75 2.27 12.57
CA VAL A 9 -11.30 2.16 12.46
C VAL A 9 -10.80 3.58 12.61
N GLY A 10 -10.38 3.90 13.82
CA GLY A 10 -10.03 5.25 14.23
C GLY A 10 -8.99 5.78 13.27
N SER A 11 -9.17 7.03 12.85
CA SER A 11 -8.16 7.83 12.18
C SER A 11 -6.83 7.71 12.91
N SER A 12 -6.00 6.75 12.49
CA SER A 12 -4.68 6.52 13.04
C SER A 12 -3.75 7.61 12.51
N ASN A 13 -3.67 8.71 13.24
CA ASN A 13 -2.64 9.74 13.09
C ASN A 13 -1.26 9.24 13.57
N GLY A 14 -0.90 7.99 13.23
CA GLY A 14 0.33 7.33 13.64
C GLY A 14 1.01 6.61 12.48
N CYS A 15 2.33 6.43 12.59
CA CYS A 15 3.06 5.55 11.69
C CYS A 15 2.75 4.10 12.06
N ARG A 16 2.44 3.25 11.07
CA ARG A 16 2.23 1.82 11.23
C ARG A 16 3.42 1.07 10.63
N ALA A 17 3.77 -0.05 11.25
CA ALA A 17 4.77 -0.96 10.71
C ALA A 17 4.34 -1.45 9.32
N VAL A 18 5.29 -1.53 8.41
CA VAL A 18 5.06 -2.00 7.05
C VAL A 18 5.07 -3.52 7.06
N ASP A 19 4.02 -4.13 6.53
CA ASP A 19 3.97 -5.58 6.38
C ASP A 19 4.99 -6.03 5.30
N PRO A 20 5.91 -6.96 5.61
CA PRO A 20 6.87 -7.45 4.63
C PRO A 20 6.21 -8.16 3.43
N HIS A 21 5.02 -8.74 3.59
CA HIS A 21 4.26 -9.32 2.49
C HIS A 21 3.78 -8.25 1.50
N LEU A 22 3.30 -7.11 2.00
CA LEU A 22 2.92 -5.97 1.18
C LEU A 22 4.10 -5.50 0.31
N VAL A 23 5.29 -5.38 0.91
CA VAL A 23 6.51 -4.98 0.19
C VAL A 23 6.85 -5.98 -0.91
N ARG A 24 6.75 -7.28 -0.64
CA ARG A 24 6.99 -8.32 -1.67
C ARG A 24 6.00 -8.22 -2.83
N GLN A 25 4.72 -7.97 -2.55
CA GLN A 25 3.71 -7.76 -3.60
C GLN A 25 4.04 -6.53 -4.45
N MET A 26 4.41 -5.41 -3.81
CA MET A 26 4.84 -4.22 -4.54
C MET A 26 6.10 -4.49 -5.39
N GLN A 27 7.07 -5.23 -4.86
CA GLN A 27 8.28 -5.60 -5.60
C GLN A 27 7.99 -6.51 -6.81
N ALA A 28 7.03 -7.43 -6.67
CA ALA A 28 6.61 -8.29 -7.79
C ALA A 28 5.91 -7.50 -8.90
N MET A 29 5.24 -6.39 -8.55
CA MET A 29 4.54 -5.54 -9.51
C MET A 29 5.40 -4.41 -10.07
N VAL A 30 6.43 -3.96 -9.34
CA VAL A 30 7.24 -2.84 -9.76
C VAL A 30 8.15 -3.26 -10.91
N THR A 31 7.87 -2.74 -12.09
CA THR A 31 8.68 -3.01 -13.29
C THR A 31 9.92 -2.12 -13.32
N HIS A 32 9.81 -0.89 -12.81
CA HIS A 32 10.88 0.10 -12.82
C HIS A 32 10.95 0.82 -11.46
N LEU A 33 12.18 0.93 -10.91
CA LEU A 33 12.46 1.57 -9.62
C LEU A 33 12.83 3.05 -9.76
N THR A 34 12.36 3.72 -10.80
CA THR A 34 12.55 5.17 -10.98
C THR A 34 11.50 5.95 -10.18
N ASP A 35 11.80 7.20 -9.83
CA ASP A 35 10.85 8.03 -9.07
C ASP A 35 9.55 8.23 -9.86
N GLU A 36 9.67 8.43 -11.17
CA GLU A 36 8.52 8.62 -12.06
C GLU A 36 7.65 7.35 -12.13
N ALA A 37 8.27 6.17 -12.21
CA ALA A 37 7.55 4.90 -12.27
C ALA A 37 6.88 4.56 -10.94
N LEU A 38 7.57 4.77 -9.82
CA LEU A 38 7.00 4.56 -8.48
C LEU A 38 5.85 5.53 -8.20
N ASN A 39 5.97 6.78 -8.64
CA ASN A 39 4.92 7.77 -8.53
C ASN A 39 3.72 7.40 -9.42
N ALA A 40 3.96 7.02 -10.69
CA ALA A 40 2.89 6.60 -11.59
C ALA A 40 2.16 5.34 -11.11
N GLN A 41 2.89 4.32 -10.65
CA GLN A 41 2.29 3.05 -10.23
C GLN A 41 1.64 3.16 -8.85
N PHE A 42 2.35 3.69 -7.86
CA PHE A 42 1.94 3.64 -6.45
C PHE A 42 1.63 5.01 -5.84
N GLY A 43 1.93 6.12 -6.52
CA GLY A 43 1.75 7.47 -5.99
C GLY A 43 2.73 7.81 -4.87
N ILE A 44 3.90 7.18 -4.86
CA ILE A 44 4.94 7.38 -3.84
C ILE A 44 6.26 7.80 -4.47
N SER A 45 7.04 8.60 -3.74
CA SER A 45 8.40 8.92 -4.12
C SER A 45 9.38 7.79 -3.77
N TYR A 46 10.54 7.81 -4.42
CA TYR A 46 11.63 6.87 -4.15
C TYR A 46 12.08 6.87 -2.68
N ASN A 47 12.02 8.02 -1.99
CA ASN A 47 12.36 8.10 -0.56
C ASN A 47 11.37 7.29 0.32
N THR A 48 10.10 7.29 -0.07
CA THR A 48 9.07 6.50 0.61
C THR A 48 9.25 5.02 0.33
N TRP A 49 9.54 4.66 -0.92
CA TRP A 49 9.88 3.29 -1.31
C TRP A 49 11.05 2.74 -0.48
N ARG A 50 12.14 3.51 -0.35
CA ARG A 50 13.28 3.13 0.48
C ARG A 50 12.91 2.87 1.95
N LYS A 51 11.97 3.62 2.51
CA LYS A 51 11.48 3.38 3.89
C LYS A 51 10.67 2.09 3.98
N LEU A 52 9.85 1.80 2.97
CA LEU A 52 9.04 0.58 2.92
C LEU A 52 9.92 -0.68 2.87
N ILE A 53 10.90 -0.73 1.95
CA ILE A 53 11.81 -1.89 1.82
C ILE A 53 12.72 -2.06 3.04
N ALA A 54 13.04 -0.96 3.74
CA ALA A 54 13.80 -0.99 4.99
C ALA A 54 12.94 -1.39 6.21
N GLY A 55 11.64 -1.67 6.03
CA GLY A 55 10.72 -2.01 7.11
C GLY A 55 10.46 -0.85 8.08
N LYS A 56 10.79 0.39 7.70
CA LYS A 56 10.57 1.55 8.57
C LYS A 56 9.07 1.84 8.67
N PRO A 57 8.56 2.19 9.86
CA PRO A 57 7.16 2.53 10.02
C PRO A 57 6.83 3.79 9.21
N VAL A 58 5.75 3.75 8.44
CA VAL A 58 5.27 4.85 7.61
C VAL A 58 3.84 5.23 8.02
N ARG A 59 3.36 6.40 7.60
CA ARG A 59 2.02 6.87 7.97
C ARG A 59 0.95 5.81 7.64
N ALA A 60 0.07 5.52 8.59
CA ALA A 60 -1.02 4.57 8.37
C ALA A 60 -1.89 4.94 7.16
N SER A 61 -2.13 6.24 6.93
CA SER A 61 -2.87 6.73 5.76
C SER A 61 -2.15 6.51 4.42
N LEU A 62 -0.83 6.36 4.42
CA LEU A 62 -0.06 5.96 3.25
C LEU A 62 -0.23 4.45 3.01
N LEU A 63 -0.08 3.63 4.06
CA LEU A 63 -0.25 2.18 3.96
C LEU A 63 -1.66 1.80 3.49
N ALA A 64 -2.70 2.39 4.07
CA ALA A 64 -4.08 2.14 3.65
C ALA A 64 -4.31 2.46 2.16
N ARG A 65 -3.68 3.52 1.64
CA ARG A 65 -3.73 3.86 0.20
C ARG A 65 -2.98 2.86 -0.66
N LEU A 66 -1.82 2.39 -0.22
CA LEU A 66 -1.05 1.36 -0.92
C LEU A 66 -1.80 0.03 -0.96
N GLU A 67 -2.37 -0.39 0.17
CA GLU A 67 -3.20 -1.60 0.28
C GLU A 67 -4.39 -1.54 -0.69
N ALA A 68 -5.16 -0.43 -0.69
CA ALA A 68 -6.28 -0.25 -1.60
C ALA A 68 -5.87 -0.23 -3.08
N ARG A 69 -4.73 0.38 -3.39
CA ARG A 69 -4.19 0.43 -4.76
C ARG A 69 -3.73 -0.95 -5.23
N LEU A 70 -3.02 -1.70 -4.38
CA LEU A 70 -2.59 -3.07 -4.66
C LEU A 70 -3.80 -3.99 -4.85
N ALA A 71 -4.82 -3.89 -4.01
CA ALA A 71 -6.06 -4.64 -4.19
C ALA A 71 -6.71 -4.32 -5.55
N SER A 72 -6.72 -3.05 -5.95
CA SER A 72 -7.27 -2.62 -7.25
C SER A 72 -6.43 -3.11 -8.44
N LEU A 73 -5.10 -3.07 -8.33
CA LEU A 73 -4.17 -3.52 -9.37
C LEU A 73 -4.14 -5.05 -9.50
N GLY A 74 -4.10 -5.77 -8.38
CA GLY A 74 -4.21 -7.23 -8.35
C GLY A 74 -5.54 -7.71 -8.90
N ALA A 75 -6.64 -7.02 -8.56
CA ALA A 75 -7.93 -7.27 -9.17
C ALA A 75 -7.90 -7.02 -10.69
N LYS A 76 -7.11 -6.07 -11.19
CA LYS A 76 -6.98 -5.77 -12.62
C LYS A 76 -6.18 -6.84 -13.38
N ILE A 77 -5.08 -7.33 -12.79
CA ILE A 77 -4.23 -8.37 -13.38
C ILE A 77 -5.03 -9.67 -13.60
N VAL A 78 -5.92 -10.04 -12.68
CA VAL A 78 -6.73 -11.26 -12.78
C VAL A 78 -7.75 -11.21 -13.92
N ARG A 79 -8.17 -10.03 -14.39
CA ARG A 79 -9.25 -9.89 -15.41
C ARG A 79 -8.75 -9.83 -16.84
N GLU A 80 -7.45 -9.59 -17.05
CA GLU A 80 -6.84 -9.54 -18.40
C GLU A 80 -6.30 -10.92 -18.86
N SER A 81 -6.56 -12.00 -18.11
CA SER A 81 -6.15 -13.37 -18.45
C SER A 81 -7.34 -14.32 -18.74
N THR A 82 -8.49 -13.80 -19.18
CA THR A 82 -9.64 -14.59 -19.68
C THR A 82 -10.05 -14.08 -21.05
#